data_AF-A0A497Q6G3-F1
#
_entry.id   AF-A0A497Q6G3-F1
#
_cell.length_a   1.000
_cell.length_b   1.000
_cell.length_c   1.000
_cell.angle_alpha   90.00
_cell.angle_beta   90.00
_cell.angle_gamma   90.00
#
_symmetry.space_group_name_H-M   'P 1'
#
loop_
_entity.id
_entity.type
_entity.pdbx_description
1 polymer ?
#
loop_
_entity_poly.entity_id
_entity_poly.type
_entity_poly.pdbx_seq_one_letter_code
_entity_poly.pdbx_strand_id
1 'polypeptide(L)'
;MERKKFCEIMVVIFIMTAVGFLGNTVTAESKDINISWESEGKFRVVEFPRAGWISPTGHNDPADAWHDEPYAYDNNTGTKAGCTILEFGWWWTPWIELTLNSPTDISKIRFFAWYDYYHCNEVDVDLYYGGGWHNLYQGSYPDRQWMEYAINMHDVTAARLSFHVQRWLLYPVTADLHEFQFYRVGYGPLDP
;
A
#
# COMPACT_ATOMS: atom_id res chain seq x y z
N MET A 1 12.23 -16.94 -38.24
CA MET A 1 11.85 -17.33 -36.86
C MET A 1 13.12 -17.53 -36.01
N GLU A 2 14.03 -16.56 -35.98
CA GLU A 2 15.36 -16.74 -35.34
C GLU A 2 15.94 -15.48 -34.66
N ARG A 3 15.21 -14.36 -34.61
CA ARG A 3 15.72 -13.11 -34.04
C ARG A 3 15.52 -12.94 -32.52
N LYS A 4 14.73 -13.81 -31.88
CA LYS A 4 14.47 -13.72 -30.43
C LYS A 4 15.62 -14.28 -29.57
N LYS A 5 16.34 -15.31 -30.04
CA LYS A 5 17.44 -15.95 -29.28
C LYS A 5 18.74 -15.14 -29.22
N PHE A 6 18.91 -14.18 -30.13
CA PHE A 6 20.09 -13.30 -30.13
C PHE A 6 20.03 -12.20 -29.07
N CYS A 7 18.84 -11.90 -28.52
CA CYS A 7 18.65 -10.80 -27.57
C CYS A 7 19.04 -11.20 -26.12
N GLU A 8 18.74 -12.42 -25.69
CA GLU A 8 19.06 -12.87 -24.33
C GLU A 8 20.56 -13.12 -24.11
N ILE A 9 21.27 -13.59 -25.14
CA ILE A 9 22.70 -13.93 -25.03
C ILE A 9 23.60 -12.68 -25.08
N MET A 10 23.16 -11.60 -25.72
CA MET A 10 23.95 -10.35 -25.77
C MET A 10 23.89 -9.53 -24.48
N VAL A 11 22.80 -9.62 -23.71
CA VAL A 11 22.64 -8.88 -22.43
C VAL A 11 23.57 -9.44 -21.36
N VAL A 12 23.81 -10.75 -21.34
CA VAL A 12 24.75 -11.39 -20.39
C VAL A 12 26.22 -11.10 -20.76
N ILE A 13 26.54 -10.98 -22.05
CA ILE A 13 27.92 -10.74 -22.50
C ILE A 13 28.38 -9.29 -22.27
N PHE A 14 27.49 -8.29 -22.39
CA PHE A 14 27.90 -6.88 -22.24
C PHE A 14 28.16 -6.42 -20.81
N ILE A 15 27.69 -7.17 -19.80
CA ILE A 15 28.03 -6.89 -18.39
C ILE A 15 29.49 -7.30 -18.08
N MET A 16 30.10 -8.22 -18.85
CA MET A 16 31.51 -8.58 -18.65
C MET A 16 32.51 -7.64 -19.35
N THR A 17 32.11 -6.89 -20.39
CA THR A 17 33.06 -6.07 -21.17
C THR A 17 33.17 -4.60 -20.74
N ALA A 18 32.37 -4.15 -19.77
CA ALA A 18 32.48 -2.79 -19.20
C ALA A 18 33.30 -2.74 -17.89
N VAL A 19 33.90 -3.86 -17.47
CA VAL A 19 34.78 -3.93 -16.26
C VAL A 19 36.25 -3.62 -16.62
N GLY A 20 36.51 -3.15 -17.84
CA GLY A 20 37.84 -3.07 -18.42
C GLY A 20 38.50 -1.69 -18.47
N PHE A 21 37.99 -0.62 -17.86
CA PHE A 21 38.73 0.65 -17.73
C PHE A 21 38.16 1.44 -16.54
N LEU A 22 39.02 1.75 -15.56
CA LEU A 22 38.74 2.51 -14.31
C LEU A 22 38.20 1.69 -13.12
N GLY A 23 39.02 0.77 -12.59
CA GLY A 23 39.36 0.67 -11.15
C GLY A 23 38.31 0.51 -10.05
N ASN A 24 37.00 0.54 -10.32
CA ASN A 24 35.96 0.41 -9.30
C ASN A 24 35.10 -0.82 -9.58
N THR A 25 35.24 -1.83 -8.73
CA THR A 25 34.39 -3.03 -8.74
C THR A 25 33.01 -2.63 -8.20
N VAL A 26 32.00 -2.56 -9.08
CA VAL A 26 30.60 -2.46 -8.65
C VAL A 26 30.03 -3.87 -8.64
N THR A 27 29.94 -4.48 -7.46
CA THR A 27 29.15 -5.69 -7.26
C THR A 27 27.67 -5.30 -7.23
N ALA A 28 27.01 -5.30 -8.39
CA ALA A 28 25.57 -5.22 -8.46
C ALA A 28 24.99 -6.64 -8.35
N GLU A 29 24.32 -6.95 -7.24
CA GLU A 29 23.48 -8.14 -7.15
C GLU A 29 22.33 -7.99 -8.17
N SER A 30 22.38 -8.82 -9.21
CA SER A 30 21.82 -8.54 -10.53
C SER A 30 20.35 -8.90 -10.73
N LYS A 31 19.51 -8.91 -9.68
CA LYS A 31 18.15 -9.48 -9.82
C LYS A 31 17.07 -8.53 -10.34
N ASP A 32 17.27 -7.21 -10.29
CA ASP A 32 16.16 -6.25 -10.45
C ASP A 32 16.35 -5.16 -11.52
N ILE A 33 17.30 -5.30 -12.44
CA ILE A 33 17.60 -4.26 -13.46
C ILE A 33 17.06 -4.72 -14.82
N ASN A 34 16.05 -4.02 -15.38
CA ASN A 34 15.82 -4.07 -16.83
C ASN A 34 16.37 -2.82 -17.51
N ILE A 35 16.90 -3.02 -18.72
CA ILE A 35 17.52 -1.99 -19.53
C ILE A 35 16.65 -1.78 -20.77
N SER A 36 16.19 -0.55 -21.02
CA SER A 36 15.46 -0.19 -22.24
C SER A 36 16.32 0.61 -23.21
N TRP A 37 16.13 0.37 -24.51
CA TRP A 37 16.78 1.12 -25.59
C TRP A 37 15.94 2.34 -25.95
N GLU A 38 16.51 3.55 -25.85
CA GLU A 38 15.81 4.79 -26.24
C GLU A 38 16.20 5.24 -27.65
N SER A 39 17.46 5.02 -28.05
CA SER A 39 18.03 5.32 -29.37
C SER A 39 19.43 4.68 -29.50
N GLU A 40 20.05 4.73 -30.68
CA GLU A 40 21.41 4.23 -30.90
C GLU A 40 22.37 4.77 -29.84
N GLY A 41 22.92 3.86 -29.01
CA GLY A 41 23.93 4.16 -27.99
C GLY A 41 23.41 4.74 -26.67
N LYS A 42 22.09 4.86 -26.46
CA LYS A 42 21.51 5.31 -25.17
C LYS A 42 20.69 4.20 -24.51
N PHE A 43 21.13 3.83 -23.32
CA PHE A 43 20.47 2.91 -22.41
C PHE A 43 19.89 3.67 -21.22
N ARG A 44 18.73 3.24 -20.75
CA ARG A 44 18.20 3.64 -19.45
C ARG A 44 17.99 2.42 -18.57
N VAL A 45 18.41 2.54 -17.31
CA VAL A 45 18.01 1.62 -16.25
C VAL A 45 16.57 1.93 -15.87
N VAL A 46 15.69 0.95 -16.04
CA VAL A 46 14.31 1.01 -15.60
C VAL A 46 14.22 0.18 -14.33
N GLU A 47 14.03 0.85 -13.19
CA GLU A 47 13.73 0.18 -11.94
C GLU A 47 12.26 -0.25 -11.96
N PHE A 48 12.03 -1.54 -11.70
CA PHE A 48 10.69 -2.06 -11.54
C PHE A 48 10.30 -1.92 -10.08
N PRO A 49 9.03 -1.59 -9.79
CA PRO A 49 8.57 -1.58 -8.42
C PRO A 49 8.81 -2.97 -7.83
N ARG A 50 9.53 -3.03 -6.71
CA ARG A 50 9.64 -4.25 -5.92
C ARG A 50 8.29 -4.58 -5.29
N ALA A 51 7.96 -5.86 -5.27
CA ALA A 51 6.79 -6.35 -4.55
C ALA A 51 6.99 -6.10 -3.05
N GLY A 52 5.92 -5.70 -2.35
CA GLY A 52 5.99 -5.53 -0.91
C GLY A 52 4.92 -4.62 -0.33
N TRP A 53 4.89 -4.58 0.99
CA TRP A 53 4.04 -3.66 1.74
C TRP A 53 4.55 -2.23 1.58
N ILE A 54 3.65 -1.32 1.22
CA ILE A 54 3.88 0.11 1.12
C ILE A 54 2.83 0.84 1.96
N SER A 55 3.25 1.90 2.64
CA SER A 55 2.34 2.80 3.33
C SER A 55 1.60 3.68 2.33
N PRO A 56 0.37 4.13 2.64
CA PRO A 56 -0.19 5.34 2.06
C PRO A 56 0.82 6.49 2.02
N THR A 57 0.70 7.36 1.03
CA THR A 57 1.54 8.55 0.88
C THR A 57 0.86 9.83 1.36
N GLY A 58 -0.42 9.75 1.71
CA GLY A 58 -1.20 10.86 2.23
C GLY A 58 -2.57 10.40 2.74
N HIS A 59 -3.37 11.37 3.17
CA HIS A 59 -4.74 11.17 3.60
C HIS A 59 -5.65 12.29 3.08
N ASN A 60 -6.94 12.04 3.12
CA ASN A 60 -7.98 13.05 2.99
C ASN A 60 -9.04 12.75 4.08
N ASP A 61 -9.42 13.78 4.82
CA ASP A 61 -10.49 13.73 5.80
C ASP A 61 -11.52 14.81 5.46
N PRO A 62 -12.48 14.51 4.57
CA PRO A 62 -13.47 15.50 4.13
C PRO A 62 -14.35 16.05 5.27
N ALA A 63 -14.43 15.33 6.39
CA ALA A 63 -15.27 15.69 7.52
C ALA A 63 -14.51 16.41 8.64
N ASP A 64 -13.17 16.51 8.55
CA ASP A 64 -12.30 17.09 9.58
C ASP A 64 -12.59 16.48 10.98
N ALA A 65 -12.80 15.17 11.00
CA ALA A 65 -13.22 14.37 12.15
C ALA A 65 -12.12 13.46 12.70
N TRP A 66 -11.11 13.19 11.90
CA TRP A 66 -9.92 12.45 12.25
C TRP A 66 -8.83 13.40 12.75
N HIS A 67 -7.95 12.88 13.59
CA HIS A 67 -6.79 13.60 14.09
C HIS A 67 -5.58 12.68 14.09
N ASP A 68 -4.40 13.29 13.97
CA ASP A 68 -3.12 12.60 13.90
C ASP A 68 -3.08 11.57 12.74
N GLU A 69 -3.72 11.89 11.63
CA GLU A 69 -3.90 11.05 10.45
C GLU A 69 -2.60 10.45 9.89
N PRO A 70 -1.45 11.18 9.88
CA PRO A 70 -0.17 10.59 9.49
C PRO A 70 0.23 9.34 10.29
N TYR A 71 -0.25 9.19 11.53
CA TYR A 71 0.03 8.01 12.34
C TYR A 71 -0.73 6.77 11.87
N ALA A 72 -1.71 6.88 10.96
CA ALA A 72 -2.33 5.69 10.35
C ALA A 72 -1.42 5.01 9.31
N TYR A 73 -0.27 5.60 8.96
CA TYR A 73 0.60 5.08 7.90
C TYR A 73 2.09 5.39 8.12
N ASP A 74 2.52 5.55 9.37
CA ASP A 74 3.90 5.89 9.76
C ASP A 74 4.80 4.67 9.99
N ASN A 75 4.30 3.45 9.71
CA ASN A 75 4.95 2.17 9.92
C ASN A 75 5.29 1.91 11.40
N ASN A 76 4.45 2.38 12.32
CA ASN A 76 4.56 2.21 13.76
C ASN A 76 3.20 1.89 14.41
N THR A 77 2.96 0.61 14.70
CA THR A 77 1.74 0.14 15.38
C THR A 77 1.54 0.67 16.82
N GLY A 78 2.49 1.45 17.37
CA GLY A 78 2.38 2.10 18.68
C GLY A 78 1.77 3.50 18.65
N THR A 79 1.72 4.14 17.48
CA THR A 79 1.02 5.41 17.22
C THR A 79 -0.35 5.13 16.59
N LYS A 80 -1.21 6.15 16.46
CA LYS A 80 -2.55 5.99 15.88
C LYS A 80 -3.16 7.30 15.40
N ALA A 81 -3.95 7.23 14.33
CA ALA A 81 -4.95 8.22 14.00
C ALA A 81 -6.24 7.92 14.77
N GLY A 82 -6.92 8.96 15.24
CA GLY A 82 -8.13 8.83 16.05
C GLY A 82 -9.34 9.51 15.43
N CYS A 83 -10.54 8.99 15.65
CA CYS A 83 -11.80 9.70 15.39
C CYS A 83 -12.73 9.58 16.60
N THR A 84 -13.08 10.70 17.22
CA THR A 84 -13.97 10.73 18.40
C THR A 84 -15.37 11.14 17.97
N ILE A 85 -16.34 10.27 18.20
CA ILE A 85 -17.76 10.55 17.94
C ILE A 85 -18.40 11.14 19.19
N LEU A 86 -19.23 12.17 19.01
CA LEU A 86 -19.90 12.89 20.10
C LEU A 86 -21.37 12.48 20.24
N GLU A 87 -21.94 11.81 19.25
CA GLU A 87 -23.31 11.34 19.23
C GLU A 87 -23.48 10.16 20.18
N PHE A 88 -24.62 10.09 20.88
CA PHE A 88 -24.92 8.97 21.77
C PHE A 88 -25.40 7.75 20.97
N GLY A 89 -24.99 6.55 21.38
CA GLY A 89 -25.34 5.30 20.73
C GLY A 89 -24.30 4.82 19.73
N TRP A 90 -24.70 3.92 18.85
CA TRP A 90 -23.87 3.35 17.80
C TRP A 90 -23.87 4.22 16.55
N TRP A 91 -22.69 4.56 16.06
CA TRP A 91 -22.48 5.42 14.90
C TRP A 91 -21.25 4.97 14.13
N TRP A 92 -21.31 5.11 12.80
CA TRP A 92 -20.14 4.97 11.95
C TRP A 92 -19.35 6.28 11.97
N THR A 93 -18.02 6.19 12.10
CA THR A 93 -17.16 7.36 11.93
C THR A 93 -17.26 7.89 10.50
N PRO A 94 -17.03 9.19 10.27
CA PRO A 94 -16.70 9.67 8.94
C PRO A 94 -15.52 8.88 8.35
N TRP A 95 -15.47 8.82 7.03
CA TRP A 95 -14.40 8.13 6.31
C TRP A 95 -13.07 8.85 6.48
N ILE A 96 -12.02 8.12 6.84
CA ILE A 96 -10.65 8.52 6.54
C ILE A 96 -10.24 7.89 5.21
N GLU A 97 -9.80 8.70 4.27
CA GLU A 97 -9.28 8.24 2.98
C GLU A 97 -7.75 8.24 3.03
N LEU A 98 -7.13 7.12 2.70
CA LEU A 98 -5.68 6.92 2.67
C LEU A 98 -5.23 6.77 1.23
N THR A 99 -4.37 7.67 0.77
CA THR A 99 -4.10 7.88 -0.66
C THR A 99 -2.71 7.42 -1.07
N LEU A 100 -2.58 7.06 -2.36
CA LEU A 100 -1.33 6.83 -3.05
C LEU A 100 -1.11 7.96 -4.07
N ASN A 101 0.14 8.41 -4.20
CA ASN A 101 0.52 9.50 -5.13
C ASN A 101 0.30 9.16 -6.61
N SER A 102 0.15 7.88 -6.93
CA SER A 102 -0.12 7.38 -8.28
C SER A 102 -0.88 6.06 -8.24
N PRO A 103 -1.70 5.75 -9.25
CA PRO A 103 -2.29 4.41 -9.40
C PRO A 103 -1.21 3.33 -9.30
N THR A 104 -1.45 2.33 -8.47
CA THR A 104 -0.48 1.27 -8.17
C THR A 104 -1.16 -0.08 -8.22
N ASP A 105 -0.50 -1.08 -8.81
CA ASP A 105 -1.01 -2.45 -8.82
C ASP A 105 -0.96 -3.06 -7.41
N ILE A 106 -2.12 -3.19 -6.78
CA ILE A 106 -2.28 -3.73 -5.44
C ILE A 106 -2.96 -5.09 -5.51
N SER A 107 -2.45 -6.05 -4.73
CA SER A 107 -3.03 -7.40 -4.62
C SER A 107 -3.51 -7.76 -3.21
N LYS A 108 -3.11 -6.98 -2.20
CA LYS A 108 -3.58 -7.14 -0.82
C LYS A 108 -3.61 -5.79 -0.12
N ILE A 109 -4.41 -5.67 0.92
CA ILE A 109 -4.30 -4.60 1.91
C ILE A 109 -4.22 -5.20 3.30
N ARG A 110 -3.80 -4.38 4.26
CA ARG A 110 -3.89 -4.72 5.67
C ARG A 110 -4.07 -3.51 6.55
N PHE A 111 -4.70 -3.69 7.70
CA PHE A 111 -4.82 -2.67 8.72
C PHE A 111 -4.61 -3.24 10.12
N PHE A 112 -4.29 -2.35 11.05
CA PHE A 112 -4.13 -2.63 12.48
C PHE A 112 -4.92 -1.57 13.25
N ALA A 113 -5.93 -1.97 14.00
CA ALA A 113 -6.85 -1.05 14.69
C ALA A 113 -7.22 -1.57 16.07
N TRP A 114 -7.67 -0.67 16.94
CA TRP A 114 -8.23 -1.04 18.25
C TRP A 114 -9.64 -1.59 18.09
N TYR A 115 -9.93 -2.70 18.76
CA TYR A 115 -11.26 -3.29 18.83
C TYR A 115 -11.71 -3.40 20.28
N ASP A 116 -12.99 -3.10 20.50
CA ASP A 116 -13.69 -3.42 21.74
C ASP A 116 -15.16 -3.73 21.42
N TYR A 117 -15.63 -4.87 21.92
CA TYR A 117 -16.98 -5.35 21.62
C TYR A 117 -18.09 -4.35 21.99
N TYR A 118 -17.89 -3.53 23.03
CA TYR A 118 -18.86 -2.56 23.54
C TYR A 118 -18.63 -1.14 23.05
N HIS A 119 -17.52 -0.87 22.34
CA HIS A 119 -17.11 0.50 22.02
C HIS A 119 -16.67 0.68 20.57
N CYS A 120 -16.03 -0.29 19.92
CA CYS A 120 -15.59 -0.20 18.53
C CYS A 120 -15.51 -1.62 17.94
N ASN A 121 -16.54 -2.06 17.24
CA ASN A 121 -16.74 -3.50 16.99
C ASN A 121 -16.83 -3.91 15.52
N GLU A 122 -16.95 -2.97 14.60
CA GLU A 122 -16.96 -3.23 13.16
C GLU A 122 -16.13 -2.19 12.42
N VAL A 123 -15.60 -2.59 11.27
CA VAL A 123 -14.92 -1.73 10.31
C VAL A 123 -15.54 -1.95 8.94
N ASP A 124 -15.67 -0.87 8.18
CA ASP A 124 -16.02 -0.88 6.77
C ASP A 124 -14.81 -0.38 5.96
N VAL A 125 -14.43 -1.10 4.92
CA VAL A 125 -13.23 -0.88 4.13
C VAL A 125 -13.59 -0.89 2.65
N ASP A 126 -13.30 0.22 1.98
CA ASP A 126 -13.42 0.35 0.53
C ASP A 126 -12.07 0.63 -0.13
N LEU A 127 -11.95 0.25 -1.40
CA LEU A 127 -10.84 0.60 -2.28
C LEU A 127 -11.30 1.43 -3.46
N TYR A 128 -10.49 2.41 -3.86
CA TYR A 128 -10.72 3.20 -5.05
C TYR A 128 -9.89 2.69 -6.23
N TYR A 129 -10.57 2.16 -7.24
CA TYR A 129 -9.99 1.72 -8.52
C TYR A 129 -11.05 1.81 -9.61
N GLY A 130 -10.66 1.80 -10.89
CA GLY A 130 -11.62 1.88 -12.00
C GLY A 130 -12.51 3.15 -12.00
N GLY A 131 -12.10 4.20 -11.28
CA GLY A 131 -12.85 5.46 -11.16
C GLY A 131 -13.96 5.47 -10.10
N GLY A 132 -14.04 4.47 -9.22
CA GLY A 132 -15.06 4.40 -8.18
C GLY A 132 -14.59 3.72 -6.89
N TRP A 133 -15.39 3.89 -5.83
CA TRP A 133 -15.22 3.17 -4.57
C TRP A 133 -15.88 1.79 -4.67
N HIS A 134 -15.16 0.76 -4.24
CA HIS A 134 -15.62 -0.62 -4.22
C HIS A 134 -15.48 -1.17 -2.80
N ASN A 135 -16.57 -1.75 -2.29
CA ASN A 135 -16.56 -2.39 -0.98
C ASN A 135 -15.69 -3.64 -1.00
N LEU A 136 -14.75 -3.69 -0.06
CA LEU A 136 -13.85 -4.82 0.14
C LEU A 136 -14.34 -5.70 1.29
N TYR A 137 -14.66 -5.06 2.41
CA TYR A 137 -15.00 -5.76 3.64
C TYR A 137 -15.81 -4.87 4.58
N GLN A 138 -16.83 -5.45 5.20
CA GLN A 138 -17.49 -4.88 6.37
C GLN A 138 -17.70 -5.96 7.43
N GLY A 139 -17.28 -5.70 8.68
CA GLY A 139 -17.53 -6.59 9.81
C GLY A 139 -16.53 -6.50 10.95
N SER A 140 -16.54 -7.50 11.83
CA SER A 140 -15.68 -7.57 13.01
C SER A 140 -14.22 -7.92 12.70
N TYR A 141 -13.29 -7.35 13.45
CA TYR A 141 -11.85 -7.54 13.28
C TYR A 141 -11.16 -7.81 14.63
N PRO A 142 -9.95 -8.39 14.64
CA PRO A 142 -9.23 -8.64 15.90
C PRO A 142 -8.65 -7.35 16.51
N ASP A 143 -8.64 -7.27 17.85
CA ASP A 143 -8.00 -6.16 18.57
C ASP A 143 -6.50 -6.15 18.35
N ARG A 144 -5.99 -5.05 17.79
CA ARG A 144 -4.55 -4.78 17.62
C ARG A 144 -3.79 -5.95 17.03
N GLN A 145 -4.33 -6.48 15.94
CA GLN A 145 -3.67 -7.47 15.09
C GLN A 145 -3.80 -7.05 13.63
N TRP A 146 -2.81 -7.46 12.83
CA TRP A 146 -2.88 -7.27 11.39
C TRP A 146 -4.02 -8.08 10.80
N MET A 147 -5.01 -7.38 10.24
CA MET A 147 -6.03 -7.98 9.41
C MET A 147 -5.65 -7.79 7.95
N GLU A 148 -5.43 -8.89 7.22
CA GLU A 148 -5.01 -8.86 5.82
C GLU A 148 -6.13 -9.35 4.89
N TYR A 149 -6.35 -8.64 3.78
CA TYR A 149 -7.31 -9.01 2.75
C TYR A 149 -6.63 -9.13 1.40
N ALA A 150 -6.78 -10.29 0.77
CA ALA A 150 -6.37 -10.49 -0.61
C ALA A 150 -7.45 -10.00 -1.57
N ILE A 151 -7.03 -9.37 -2.67
CA ILE A 151 -7.90 -8.87 -3.72
C ILE A 151 -7.40 -9.36 -5.08
N ASN A 152 -8.28 -9.33 -6.08
CA ASN A 152 -7.81 -9.37 -7.45
C ASN A 152 -6.95 -8.12 -7.71
N MET A 153 -5.90 -8.27 -8.53
CA MET A 153 -4.99 -7.17 -8.80
C MET A 153 -5.76 -6.01 -9.45
N HIS A 154 -5.65 -4.81 -8.86
CA HIS A 154 -6.27 -3.59 -9.34
C HIS A 154 -5.29 -2.41 -9.24
N ASP A 155 -5.48 -1.41 -10.11
CA ASP A 155 -4.77 -0.14 -10.13
C ASP A 155 -5.35 0.82 -9.08
N VAL A 156 -5.03 0.56 -7.81
CA VAL A 156 -5.61 1.30 -6.67
C VAL A 156 -4.93 2.64 -6.49
N THR A 157 -5.71 3.69 -6.20
CA THR A 157 -5.20 5.01 -5.81
C THR A 157 -5.51 5.39 -4.37
N ALA A 158 -6.51 4.76 -3.74
CA ALA A 158 -6.86 5.03 -2.36
C ALA A 158 -7.57 3.84 -1.70
N ALA A 159 -7.56 3.83 -0.37
CA ALA A 159 -8.46 3.06 0.47
C ALA A 159 -9.21 4.02 1.39
N ARG A 160 -10.37 3.62 1.91
CA ARG A 160 -11.02 4.37 2.99
C ARG A 160 -11.55 3.43 4.05
N LEU A 161 -11.56 3.90 5.29
CA LEU A 161 -12.01 3.14 6.45
C LEU A 161 -13.03 3.95 7.24
N SER A 162 -14.05 3.27 7.74
CA SER A 162 -15.00 3.77 8.73
C SER A 162 -15.16 2.74 9.83
N PHE A 163 -15.29 3.21 11.07
CA PHE A 163 -15.40 2.35 12.24
C PHE A 163 -16.75 2.52 12.91
N HIS A 164 -17.34 1.41 13.34
CA HIS A 164 -18.60 1.42 14.07
C HIS A 164 -18.31 1.55 15.56
N VAL A 165 -18.60 2.73 16.12
CA VAL A 165 -18.28 3.07 17.51
C VAL A 165 -19.52 3.33 18.35
N GLN A 166 -19.45 3.01 19.64
CA GLN A 166 -20.52 3.23 20.60
C GLN A 166 -20.11 4.22 21.69
N ARG A 167 -20.69 5.41 21.68
CA ARG A 167 -20.52 6.36 22.80
C ARG A 167 -21.57 6.13 23.89
N TRP A 168 -21.09 5.99 25.13
CA TRP A 168 -21.92 5.95 26.33
C TRP A 168 -21.94 7.33 26.99
N LEU A 169 -22.94 7.62 27.82
CA LEU A 169 -23.22 8.97 28.35
C LEU A 169 -22.01 9.65 29.04
N LEU A 170 -21.11 8.86 29.64
CA LEU A 170 -20.00 9.36 30.47
C LEU A 170 -18.60 9.03 29.96
N TYR A 171 -18.47 8.33 28.83
CA TYR A 171 -17.17 7.90 28.31
C TYR A 171 -17.05 8.27 26.83
N PRO A 172 -16.11 9.15 26.45
CA PRO A 172 -15.80 9.33 25.05
C PRO A 172 -15.25 8.02 24.49
N VAL A 173 -15.61 7.72 23.25
CA VAL A 173 -15.07 6.57 22.52
C VAL A 173 -14.48 7.09 21.23
N THR A 174 -13.26 6.62 20.97
CA THR A 174 -12.45 7.01 19.83
C THR A 174 -12.16 5.75 19.02
N ALA A 175 -12.39 5.78 17.72
CA ALA A 175 -11.84 4.78 16.82
C ALA A 175 -10.35 5.05 16.67
N ASP A 176 -9.51 4.04 16.95
CA ASP A 176 -8.06 4.15 16.80
C ASP A 176 -7.60 3.28 15.62
N LEU A 177 -7.12 3.93 14.55
CA LEU A 177 -6.43 3.28 13.42
C LEU A 177 -4.92 3.45 13.62
N HIS A 178 -4.23 2.35 13.94
CA HIS A 178 -2.80 2.38 14.22
C HIS A 178 -1.94 2.30 12.97
N GLU A 179 -2.36 1.53 11.97
CA GLU A 179 -1.58 1.37 10.74
C GLU A 179 -2.43 0.83 9.59
N PHE A 180 -2.13 1.25 8.37
CA PHE A 180 -2.69 0.72 7.13
C PHE A 180 -1.61 0.58 6.06
N GLN A 181 -1.64 -0.52 5.31
CA GLN A 181 -0.68 -0.76 4.23
C GLN A 181 -1.32 -1.43 3.00
N PHE A 182 -0.79 -1.08 1.84
CA PHE A 182 -1.09 -1.75 0.57
C PHE A 182 0.03 -2.73 0.22
N TYR A 183 -0.29 -3.86 -0.39
CA TYR A 183 0.71 -4.76 -0.97
C TYR A 183 0.85 -4.50 -2.47
N ARG A 184 1.92 -3.79 -2.83
CA ARG A 184 2.29 -3.53 -4.23
C ARG A 184 2.76 -4.82 -4.88
N VAL A 185 2.21 -5.12 -6.06
CA VAL A 185 2.71 -6.18 -6.93
C VAL A 185 4.02 -5.71 -7.55
N GLY A 186 5.03 -6.57 -7.51
CA GLY A 186 6.29 -6.32 -8.18
C GLY A 186 6.35 -7.02 -9.52
N TYR A 187 7.02 -6.38 -10.47
CA TYR A 187 7.28 -6.96 -11.78
C TYR A 187 8.77 -7.32 -11.86
N GLY A 188 9.11 -8.54 -11.46
CA GLY A 188 10.41 -9.12 -11.78
C GLY A 188 10.46 -9.54 -13.25
N PRO A 189 11.65 -9.84 -13.81
CA PRO A 189 11.71 -10.60 -15.05
C PRO A 189 10.90 -11.88 -14.87
N LEU A 190 10.01 -12.17 -15.83
CA LEU A 190 9.20 -13.39 -15.83
C LEU A 190 10.14 -14.60 -15.64
N ASP A 191 9.93 -15.39 -14.59
CA ASP A 191 10.61 -16.68 -14.46
C ASP A 191 10.23 -17.52 -15.71
N PRO A 192 11.21 -18.09 -16.43
CA PRO A 192 11.00 -18.77 -17.71
C PRO A 192 10.16 -20.05 -17.62
#